data_AF-A0A9X5BKQ2-F1
#
_entry.id   AF-A0A9X5BKQ2-F1
#
_cell.length_a   1.000
_cell.length_b   1.000
_cell.length_c   1.000
_cell.angle_alpha   90.00
_cell.angle_beta   90.00
_cell.angle_gamma   90.00
#
_symmetry.space_group_name_H-M   'P 1'
#
loop_
_entity.id
_entity.type
_entity.pdbx_description
1 polymer ?
#
loop_
_entity_poly.entity_id
_entity_poly.type
_entity_poly.pdbx_seq_one_letter_code
_entity_poly.pdbx_strand_id
1 'polypeptide(L)'
;MSIAVNIISAVIKSVVGDKVGSGLIKELTGISIDGISEKGVSEINNFINNGKFRIERVLSEEKNDYVVSEIKDLLSKVDITDEVLRQCKYNNMILEDFMWRKYATYKNMSTHIEYEGEIKVGLFKVAEVLTKVMLESEDFSNKMLIQISNAVDDANAEVQKVSDNLKKNFSKIDDNSQLVLSILLMILEQIQKMNMQANETESRGNEAKKFQNDKKKEYIENWNSRLFLHIDNDENPITLADAFIIPDYEIHKSIKRIGFSINDSLDQIIKKFINYKKTTTMLIAGVPGIGKSSITSWILDSRS
;
A
#
# COMPACT_ATOMS: atom_id res chain seq x y z
N MET A 1 16.43 25.57 13.98
CA MET A 1 17.60 24.73 13.66
C MET A 1 17.78 23.76 14.82
N SER A 2 17.78 22.46 14.55
CA SER A 2 17.89 21.43 15.60
C SER A 2 19.22 21.53 16.33
N ILE A 3 19.26 21.03 17.57
CA ILE A 3 20.48 20.99 18.37
C ILE A 3 21.54 20.17 17.63
N ALA A 4 21.13 19.06 17.00
CA ALA A 4 22.01 18.19 16.22
C ALA A 4 22.64 18.90 15.00
N VAL A 5 21.90 19.74 14.28
CA VAL A 5 22.45 20.53 13.16
C VAL A 5 23.40 21.61 13.64
N ASN A 6 23.10 22.25 14.76
CA ASN A 6 24.01 23.21 15.38
C ASN A 6 25.32 22.52 15.83
N ILE A 7 25.24 21.28 16.35
CA ILE A 7 26.41 20.45 16.67
C ILE A 7 27.24 20.16 15.41
N ILE A 8 26.61 19.76 14.30
CA ILE A 8 27.30 19.52 13.01
C ILE A 8 27.99 20.78 12.50
N SER A 9 27.29 21.92 12.54
CA SER A 9 27.86 23.22 12.15
C SER A 9 29.08 23.57 13.03
N ALA A 10 28.99 23.32 14.33
CA ALA A 10 30.10 23.53 15.27
C ALA A 10 31.29 22.60 14.99
N VAL A 11 31.03 21.32 14.70
CA VAL A 11 32.07 20.35 14.29
C VAL A 11 32.80 20.86 13.05
N ILE A 12 32.07 21.23 11.99
CA ILE A 12 32.64 21.73 10.73
C ILE A 12 33.49 22.98 10.98
N LYS A 13 32.94 23.99 11.66
CA LYS A 13 33.64 25.24 11.99
C LYS A 13 34.92 25.00 12.81
N SER A 14 34.87 24.05 13.74
CA SER A 14 36.03 23.71 14.58
C SER A 14 37.18 23.02 13.82
N VAL A 15 36.88 22.35 12.71
CA VAL A 15 37.87 21.68 11.83
C VAL A 15 38.54 22.68 10.88
N VAL A 16 37.80 23.67 10.39
CA VAL A 16 38.34 24.69 9.46
C VAL A 16 39.11 25.81 10.16
N GLY A 17 39.27 25.73 11.48
CA GLY A 17 40.11 26.66 12.27
C GLY A 17 39.42 27.95 12.68
N ASP A 18 38.10 28.03 12.48
CA ASP A 18 37.32 29.19 12.88
C ASP A 18 37.21 29.21 14.42
N LYS A 19 37.51 30.35 15.07
CA LYS A 19 37.57 30.54 16.55
C LYS A 19 36.20 30.45 17.24
N VAL A 20 35.34 29.54 16.81
CA VAL A 20 33.92 29.50 17.16
C VAL A 20 33.64 28.51 18.31
N GLY A 21 34.62 27.71 18.72
CA GLY A 21 34.47 26.71 19.78
C GLY A 21 33.90 27.25 21.10
N SER A 22 34.15 28.51 21.46
CA SER A 22 33.60 29.13 22.68
C SER A 22 32.36 30.00 22.46
N GLY A 23 32.15 30.52 21.24
CA GLY A 23 31.01 31.38 20.88
C GLY A 23 29.75 30.58 20.52
N LEU A 24 29.90 29.47 19.79
CA LEU A 24 28.78 28.60 19.43
C LEU A 24 28.25 27.79 20.61
N ILE A 25 29.10 27.43 21.58
CA ILE A 25 28.63 26.82 22.82
C ILE A 25 27.70 27.80 23.56
N LYS A 26 28.04 29.10 23.56
CA LYS A 26 27.17 30.15 24.14
C LYS A 26 25.86 30.32 23.36
N GLU A 27 25.88 30.28 22.03
CA GLU A 27 24.66 30.31 21.21
C GLU A 27 23.80 29.06 21.42
N LEU A 28 24.41 27.86 21.47
CA LEU A 28 23.75 26.60 21.78
C LEU A 28 23.12 26.59 23.18
N THR A 29 23.82 27.14 24.19
CA THR A 29 23.29 27.30 25.55
C THR A 29 22.22 28.40 25.65
N GLY A 30 22.27 29.42 24.79
CA GLY A 30 21.29 30.50 24.75
C GLY A 30 19.97 30.12 24.06
N ILE A 31 19.98 29.07 23.23
CA ILE A 31 18.79 28.53 22.56
C ILE A 31 17.97 27.61 23.48
N SER A 32 18.57 27.07 24.56
CA SER A 32 17.88 26.17 25.48
C SER A 32 17.37 26.92 26.72
N ILE A 33 16.05 27.11 26.76
CA ILE A 33 15.28 27.60 27.91
C ILE A 33 15.60 26.73 29.15
N ASP A 34 16.19 27.33 30.20
CA ASP A 34 16.29 26.90 31.61
C ASP A 34 16.70 25.45 31.97
N GLY A 35 17.13 24.60 31.02
CA GLY A 35 17.18 23.14 31.25
C GLY A 35 18.54 22.42 31.13
N ILE A 36 19.57 23.01 30.53
CA ILE A 36 20.84 22.30 30.32
C ILE A 36 21.74 22.51 31.54
N SER A 37 21.82 21.51 32.41
CA SER A 37 22.81 21.46 33.49
C SER A 37 24.23 21.53 32.93
N GLU A 38 25.21 21.96 33.74
CA GLU A 38 26.64 21.97 33.36
C GLU A 38 27.11 20.62 32.77
N LYS A 39 26.49 19.52 33.21
CA LYS A 39 26.71 18.17 32.66
C LYS A 39 26.30 18.05 31.19
N GLY A 40 25.14 18.59 30.79
CA GLY A 40 24.70 18.58 29.39
C GLY A 40 25.58 19.44 28.48
N VAL A 41 26.10 20.57 28.98
CA VAL A 41 27.08 21.39 28.24
C VAL A 41 28.38 20.61 28.00
N SER A 42 28.84 19.87 29.01
CA SER A 42 30.05 19.05 28.90
C SER A 42 29.89 17.91 27.89
N GLU A 43 28.70 17.30 27.82
CA GLU A 43 28.36 16.24 26.86
C GLU A 43 28.33 16.77 25.42
N ILE A 44 27.68 17.92 25.19
CA ILE A 44 27.67 18.59 23.88
C ILE A 44 29.10 18.92 23.42
N ASN A 45 29.93 19.45 24.32
CA ASN A 45 31.32 19.75 24.01
C ASN A 45 32.13 18.49 23.67
N ASN A 46 31.92 17.39 24.39
CA ASN A 46 32.54 16.10 24.08
C ASN A 46 32.11 15.58 22.69
N PHE A 47 30.83 15.73 22.33
CA PHE A 47 30.33 15.37 21.00
C PHE A 47 31.00 16.18 19.89
N ILE A 48 31.11 17.51 20.06
CA ILE A 48 31.76 18.39 19.09
C ILE A 48 33.24 18.01 18.94
N ASN A 49 33.96 17.84 20.05
CA ASN A 49 35.39 17.50 20.02
C ASN A 49 35.65 16.11 19.43
N ASN A 50 34.80 15.13 19.71
CA ASN A 50 34.87 13.80 19.11
C ASN A 50 34.61 13.84 17.60
N GLY A 51 33.59 14.58 17.16
CA GLY A 51 33.33 14.79 15.73
C GLY A 51 34.50 15.46 15.02
N LYS A 52 35.04 16.53 15.61
CA LYS A 52 36.25 17.22 15.14
C LYS A 52 37.42 16.26 15.00
N PHE A 53 37.76 15.54 16.07
CA PHE A 53 38.88 14.59 16.08
C PHE A 53 38.75 13.51 15.00
N ARG A 54 37.54 12.99 14.78
CA ARG A 54 37.27 12.01 13.71
C ARG A 54 37.51 12.59 12.32
N ILE A 55 37.07 13.82 12.05
CA ILE A 55 37.33 14.50 10.77
C ILE A 55 38.82 14.82 10.61
N GLU A 56 39.47 15.36 11.63
CA GLU A 56 40.91 15.64 11.59
C GLU A 56 41.73 14.37 11.32
N ARG A 57 41.33 13.24 11.91
CA ARG A 57 41.92 11.94 11.62
C ARG A 57 41.75 11.55 10.16
N VAL A 58 40.53 11.65 9.61
CA VAL A 58 40.25 11.38 8.19
C VAL A 58 41.13 12.23 7.28
N LEU A 59 41.28 13.52 7.60
CA LEU A 59 42.10 14.44 6.82
C LEU A 59 43.61 14.18 7.00
N SER A 60 44.06 13.71 8.17
CA SER A 60 45.46 13.35 8.40
C SER A 60 45.89 12.04 7.72
N GLU A 61 44.92 11.15 7.44
CA GLU A 61 45.15 9.93 6.67
C GLU A 61 45.26 10.21 5.16
N GLU A 62 44.85 11.41 4.71
CA GLU A 62 45.04 11.88 3.35
C GLU A 62 46.48 12.35 3.16
N LYS A 63 47.15 11.81 2.13
CA LYS A 63 48.59 12.05 1.92
C LYS A 63 48.87 13.32 1.15
N ASN A 64 47.85 13.91 0.53
CA ASN A 64 47.97 15.08 -0.31
C ASN A 64 47.41 16.33 0.39
N ASP A 65 48.31 17.22 0.81
CA ASP A 65 47.97 18.48 1.48
C ASP A 65 47.00 19.36 0.64
N TYR A 66 47.08 19.27 -0.70
CA TYR A 66 46.17 19.96 -1.59
C TYR A 66 44.73 19.47 -1.42
N VAL A 67 44.52 18.15 -1.38
CA VAL A 67 43.18 17.54 -1.18
C VAL A 67 42.60 17.94 0.17
N VAL A 68 43.42 17.94 1.22
CA VAL A 68 43.01 18.39 2.57
C VAL A 68 42.58 19.86 2.56
N SER A 69 43.36 20.72 1.88
CA SER A 69 43.03 22.14 1.76
C SER A 69 41.72 22.39 1.02
N GLU A 70 41.47 21.67 -0.08
CA GLU A 70 40.24 21.80 -0.87
C GLU A 70 39.00 21.34 -0.08
N ILE A 71 39.10 20.24 0.67
CA ILE A 71 38.02 19.77 1.54
C ILE A 71 37.72 20.80 2.63
N LYS A 72 38.76 21.35 3.28
CA LYS A 72 38.58 22.41 4.30
C LYS A 72 37.97 23.69 3.72
N ASP A 73 38.39 24.10 2.54
CA ASP A 73 37.83 25.26 1.84
C ASP A 73 36.34 25.06 1.55
N LEU A 74 35.93 23.88 1.06
CA LEU A 74 34.51 23.55 0.88
C LEU A 74 33.75 23.60 2.20
N LEU A 75 34.29 22.96 3.24
CA LEU A 75 33.67 22.89 4.55
C LEU A 75 33.43 24.27 5.17
N SER A 76 34.28 25.25 4.87
CA SER A 76 34.09 26.64 5.32
C SER A 76 32.93 27.36 4.63
N LYS A 77 32.48 26.86 3.47
CA LYS A 77 31.47 27.51 2.60
C LYS A 77 30.14 26.77 2.58
N VAL A 78 30.14 25.46 2.86
CA VAL A 78 28.94 24.64 2.81
C VAL A 78 28.11 24.84 4.08
N ASP A 79 26.83 25.11 3.90
CA ASP A 79 25.87 25.16 5.00
C ASP A 79 25.03 23.86 5.01
N ILE A 80 25.19 23.05 6.06
CA ILE A 80 24.49 21.79 6.22
C ILE A 80 23.33 22.02 7.20
N THR A 81 22.15 22.27 6.64
CA THR A 81 20.93 22.54 7.42
C THR A 81 20.11 21.28 7.70
N ASP A 82 19.10 21.39 8.56
CA ASP A 82 18.13 20.31 8.84
C ASP A 82 17.45 19.79 7.57
N GLU A 83 17.16 20.69 6.63
CA GLU A 83 16.51 20.36 5.37
C GLU A 83 17.45 19.61 4.44
N VAL A 84 18.72 20.02 4.36
CA VAL A 84 19.74 19.30 3.57
C VAL A 84 19.88 17.86 4.06
N LEU A 85 20.01 17.65 5.37
CA LEU A 85 20.13 16.31 5.95
C LEU A 85 18.89 15.44 5.71
N ARG A 86 17.70 16.05 5.78
CA ARG A 86 16.43 15.37 5.48
C ARG A 86 16.33 14.96 4.01
N GLN A 87 16.70 15.85 3.09
CA GLN A 87 16.76 15.55 1.66
C GLN A 87 17.78 14.45 1.35
N CYS A 88 18.91 14.46 2.08
CA CYS A 88 19.91 13.40 2.02
C CYS A 88 19.49 12.11 2.73
N LYS A 89 18.29 12.07 3.34
CA LYS A 89 17.76 10.93 4.10
C LYS A 89 18.73 10.42 5.16
N TYR A 90 19.55 11.30 5.72
CA TYR A 90 20.61 10.95 6.68
C TYR A 90 21.53 9.83 6.16
N ASN A 91 21.78 9.81 4.84
CA ASN A 91 22.64 8.84 4.18
C ASN A 91 23.96 9.51 3.76
N ASN A 92 25.09 8.91 4.13
CA ASN A 92 26.41 9.45 3.85
C ASN A 92 26.75 9.54 2.36
N MET A 93 26.31 8.59 1.52
CA MET A 93 26.51 8.65 0.07
C MET A 93 25.76 9.82 -0.55
N ILE A 94 24.51 10.06 -0.13
CA ILE A 94 23.70 11.17 -0.68
C ILE A 94 24.25 12.52 -0.18
N LEU A 95 24.74 12.57 1.06
CA LEU A 95 25.38 13.76 1.61
C LEU A 95 26.72 14.07 0.92
N GLU A 96 27.51 13.05 0.60
CA GLU A 96 28.72 13.21 -0.21
C GLU A 96 28.41 13.78 -1.59
N ASP A 97 27.42 13.21 -2.31
CA ASP A 97 27.00 13.72 -3.61
C ASP A 97 26.53 15.18 -3.53
N PHE A 98 25.80 15.55 -2.49
CA PHE A 98 25.43 16.94 -2.24
C PHE A 98 26.66 17.85 -2.07
N MET A 99 27.62 17.46 -1.22
CA MET A 99 28.84 18.23 -0.99
C MET A 99 29.70 18.32 -2.26
N TRP A 100 29.82 17.22 -3.00
CA TRP A 100 30.51 17.19 -4.28
C TRP A 100 29.88 18.15 -5.30
N ARG A 101 28.55 18.14 -5.44
CA ARG A 101 27.85 19.08 -6.33
C ARG A 101 28.09 20.53 -5.95
N LYS A 102 28.11 20.84 -4.64
CA LYS A 102 28.46 22.19 -4.16
C LYS A 102 29.89 22.56 -4.53
N TYR A 103 30.84 21.68 -4.27
CA TYR A 103 32.25 21.86 -4.63
C TYR A 103 32.46 22.09 -6.13
N ALA A 104 31.88 21.24 -6.98
CA ALA A 104 31.97 21.37 -8.44
C ALA A 104 31.35 22.68 -8.95
N THR A 105 30.29 23.17 -8.29
CA THR A 105 29.70 24.47 -8.62
C THR A 105 30.66 25.62 -8.28
N TYR A 106 31.34 25.55 -7.14
CA TYR A 106 32.31 26.58 -6.72
C TYR A 106 33.55 26.64 -7.61
N LYS A 107 34.00 25.51 -8.14
CA LYS A 107 35.18 25.42 -9.01
C LYS A 107 34.90 25.76 -10.48
N ASN A 108 33.64 26.09 -10.83
CA ASN A 108 33.12 26.18 -12.20
C ASN A 108 33.24 24.84 -12.96
N MET A 109 32.12 24.33 -13.48
CA MET A 109 32.03 23.06 -14.22
C MET A 109 32.95 22.95 -15.45
N SER A 110 33.55 24.06 -15.91
CA SER A 110 34.40 24.12 -17.10
C SER A 110 35.89 23.83 -16.84
N THR A 111 36.30 23.70 -15.59
CA THR A 111 37.71 23.51 -15.20
C THR A 111 37.94 22.08 -14.75
N HIS A 112 38.97 21.43 -15.30
CA HIS A 112 39.41 20.11 -14.84
C HIS A 112 39.75 20.20 -13.34
N ILE A 113 39.13 19.33 -12.54
CA ILE A 113 39.36 19.27 -11.09
C ILE A 113 40.49 18.27 -10.85
N GLU A 114 41.65 18.79 -10.47
CA GLU A 114 42.78 17.95 -10.05
C GLU A 114 42.40 17.15 -8.80
N TYR A 115 42.82 15.87 -8.77
CA TYR A 115 42.56 14.96 -7.64
C TYR A 115 41.07 14.74 -7.33
N GLU A 116 40.19 14.79 -8.35
CA GLU A 116 38.75 14.56 -8.20
C GLU A 116 38.42 13.27 -7.42
N GLY A 117 39.13 12.18 -7.71
CA GLY A 117 38.90 10.89 -7.06
C GLY A 117 39.20 10.94 -5.56
N GLU A 118 40.35 11.48 -5.20
CA GLU A 118 40.80 11.62 -3.82
C GLU A 118 39.92 12.60 -3.04
N ILE A 119 39.50 13.71 -3.66
CA ILE A 119 38.57 14.68 -3.05
C ILE A 119 37.23 14.00 -2.75
N LYS A 120 36.64 13.25 -3.69
CA LYS A 120 35.40 12.50 -3.47
C LYS A 120 35.53 11.49 -2.33
N VAL A 121 36.64 10.74 -2.28
CA VAL A 121 36.90 9.79 -1.19
C VAL A 121 37.01 10.51 0.16
N GLY A 122 37.70 11.65 0.22
CA GLY A 122 37.79 12.47 1.42
C GLY A 122 36.43 13.02 1.85
N LEU A 123 35.63 13.55 0.91
CA LEU A 123 34.27 14.03 1.16
C LEU A 123 33.35 12.91 1.65
N PHE A 124 33.46 11.71 1.11
CA PHE A 124 32.70 10.55 1.56
C PHE A 124 32.98 10.22 3.03
N LYS A 125 34.26 10.15 3.40
CA LYS A 125 34.67 9.89 4.79
C LYS A 125 34.21 11.01 5.73
N VAL A 126 34.27 12.26 5.30
CA VAL A 126 33.71 13.38 6.08
C VAL A 126 32.19 13.25 6.22
N ALA A 127 31.47 12.93 5.15
CA ALA A 127 30.01 12.72 5.16
C ALA A 127 29.62 11.61 6.13
N GLU A 128 30.39 10.52 6.17
CA GLU A 128 30.20 9.42 7.12
C GLU A 128 30.32 9.89 8.57
N VAL A 129 31.36 10.66 8.89
CA VAL A 129 31.54 11.20 10.25
C VAL A 129 30.38 12.13 10.62
N LEU A 130 30.00 13.06 9.75
CA LEU A 130 28.90 14.00 10.02
C LEU A 130 27.56 13.29 10.20
N THR A 131 27.27 12.30 9.35
CA THR A 131 26.06 11.48 9.46
C THR A 131 26.05 10.72 10.78
N LYS A 132 27.19 10.15 11.18
CA LYS A 132 27.31 9.44 12.45
C LYS A 132 27.10 10.36 13.66
N VAL A 133 27.69 11.56 13.65
CA VAL A 133 27.45 12.58 14.69
C VAL A 133 25.96 12.95 14.77
N MET A 134 25.27 13.06 13.63
CA MET A 134 23.82 13.29 13.60
C MET A 134 23.05 12.15 14.28
N LEU A 135 23.32 10.90 13.88
CA LEU A 135 22.61 9.71 14.35
C LEU A 135 22.88 9.41 15.82
N GLU A 136 24.08 9.73 16.32
CA GLU A 136 24.47 9.56 17.73
C GLU A 136 23.89 10.66 18.63
N SER A 137 23.27 11.71 18.08
CA SER A 137 22.64 12.76 18.88
C SER A 137 21.29 12.30 19.46
N GLU A 138 21.07 12.52 20.76
CA GLU A 138 19.81 12.15 21.43
C GLU A 138 18.57 12.84 20.80
N ASP A 139 18.78 14.04 20.24
CA ASP A 139 17.75 14.83 19.57
C ASP A 139 17.24 14.17 18.27
N PHE A 140 18.05 13.31 17.65
CA PHE A 140 17.68 12.64 16.40
C PHE A 140 16.47 11.72 16.57
N SER A 141 16.44 10.90 17.62
CA SER A 141 15.32 9.98 17.88
C SER A 141 14.01 10.74 18.11
N ASN A 142 14.03 11.77 18.95
CA ASN A 142 12.86 12.61 19.22
C ASN A 142 12.36 13.30 17.95
N LYS A 143 13.27 13.82 17.13
CA LYS A 143 12.92 14.45 15.85
C LYS A 143 12.33 13.45 14.84
N MET A 144 12.87 12.23 14.77
CA MET A 144 12.30 11.18 13.92
C MET A 144 10.90 10.77 14.37
N LEU A 145 10.66 10.68 15.68
CA LEU A 145 9.32 10.42 16.22
C LEU A 145 8.33 11.53 15.84
N ILE A 146 8.71 12.81 15.94
CA ILE A 146 7.87 13.93 15.51
C ILE A 146 7.56 13.84 14.01
N GLN A 147 8.55 13.52 13.17
CA GLN A 147 8.33 13.37 11.73
C GLN A 147 7.38 12.22 11.39
N ILE A 148 7.52 11.09 12.09
CA ILE A 148 6.61 9.94 11.93
C ILE A 148 5.21 10.34 12.36
N SER A 149 5.06 11.02 13.51
CA SER A 149 3.75 11.49 14.01
C SER A 149 3.07 12.39 12.98
N ASN A 150 3.76 13.40 12.48
CA ASN A 150 3.21 14.33 11.50
C ASN A 150 2.80 13.60 10.19
N ALA A 151 3.63 12.66 9.72
CA ALA A 151 3.30 11.88 8.52
C ALA A 151 2.08 10.96 8.74
N VAL A 152 1.92 10.42 9.94
CA VAL A 152 0.73 9.64 10.33
C VAL A 152 -0.50 10.53 10.38
N ASP A 153 -0.39 11.74 10.93
CA ASP A 153 -1.49 12.70 10.98
C ASP A 153 -1.93 13.14 9.58
N ASP A 154 -0.98 13.42 8.69
CA ASP A 154 -1.23 13.75 7.28
C ASP A 154 -1.93 12.58 6.56
N ALA A 155 -1.40 11.36 6.71
CA ALA A 155 -2.01 10.17 6.12
C ALA A 155 -3.42 9.93 6.66
N ASN A 156 -3.63 10.15 7.96
CA ASN A 156 -4.94 9.99 8.59
C ASN A 156 -5.93 11.06 8.10
N ALA A 157 -5.49 12.30 7.88
CA ALA A 157 -6.30 13.35 7.29
C ALA A 157 -6.74 12.99 5.86
N GLU A 158 -5.86 12.44 5.03
CA GLU A 158 -6.21 11.95 3.69
C GLU A 158 -7.17 10.74 3.74
N VAL A 159 -6.94 9.79 4.64
CA VAL A 159 -7.86 8.65 4.86
C VAL A 159 -9.24 9.15 5.30
N GLN A 160 -9.30 10.17 6.16
CA GLN A 160 -10.55 10.77 6.59
C GLN A 160 -11.29 11.42 5.40
N LYS A 161 -10.60 12.14 4.53
CA LYS A 161 -11.19 12.68 3.28
C LYS A 161 -11.76 11.59 2.40
N VAL A 162 -11.04 10.47 2.23
CA VAL A 162 -11.52 9.30 1.46
C VAL A 162 -12.77 8.72 2.11
N SER A 163 -12.77 8.53 3.43
CA SER A 163 -13.90 8.04 4.21
C SER A 163 -15.14 8.94 4.07
N ASP A 164 -14.96 10.26 4.17
CA ASP A 164 -16.05 11.22 4.04
C ASP A 164 -16.60 11.27 2.62
N ASN A 165 -15.73 11.15 1.60
CA ASN A 165 -16.15 11.01 0.21
C ASN A 165 -16.95 9.72 -0.03
N LEU A 166 -16.52 8.60 0.55
CA LEU A 166 -17.27 7.34 0.49
C LEU A 166 -18.63 7.50 1.16
N LYS A 167 -18.70 8.04 2.38
CA LYS A 167 -19.96 8.29 3.09
C LYS A 167 -20.92 9.17 2.28
N LYS A 168 -20.42 10.26 1.69
CA LYS A 168 -21.22 11.18 0.85
C LYS A 168 -21.72 10.50 -0.42
N ASN A 169 -20.94 9.58 -0.99
CA ASN A 169 -21.37 8.80 -2.16
C ASN A 169 -22.42 7.75 -1.78
N PHE A 170 -22.28 7.09 -0.62
CA PHE A 170 -23.28 6.15 -0.10
C PHE A 170 -24.58 6.84 0.33
N SER A 171 -24.53 8.04 0.92
CA SER A 171 -25.75 8.78 1.28
C SER A 171 -26.56 9.21 0.05
N LYS A 172 -25.91 9.49 -1.09
CA LYS A 172 -26.59 9.72 -2.37
C LYS A 172 -27.20 8.45 -2.98
N ILE A 173 -26.70 7.28 -2.60
CA ILE A 173 -27.27 6.00 -2.99
C ILE A 173 -28.51 5.70 -2.14
N ASP A 174 -28.59 6.15 -0.88
CA ASP A 174 -29.70 5.86 0.04
C ASP A 174 -31.05 6.39 -0.47
N ASP A 175 -31.16 7.65 -0.88
CA ASP A 175 -32.44 8.22 -1.37
C ASP A 175 -32.91 7.53 -2.66
N ASN A 176 -32.00 7.31 -3.62
CA ASN A 176 -32.31 6.62 -4.87
C ASN A 176 -32.62 5.14 -4.64
N SER A 177 -31.94 4.51 -3.68
CA SER A 177 -32.17 3.10 -3.34
C SER A 177 -33.47 2.91 -2.57
N GLN A 178 -33.88 3.88 -1.74
CA GLN A 178 -35.21 3.93 -1.12
C GLN A 178 -36.31 4.18 -2.17
N LEU A 179 -36.06 5.03 -3.17
CA LEU A 179 -36.95 5.22 -4.31
C LEU A 179 -37.08 3.93 -5.15
N VAL A 180 -35.97 3.24 -5.40
CA VAL A 180 -36.00 1.92 -6.07
C VAL A 180 -36.70 0.87 -5.21
N LEU A 181 -36.46 0.84 -3.88
CA LEU A 181 -37.13 -0.10 -2.97
C LEU A 181 -38.64 0.15 -2.92
N SER A 182 -39.07 1.40 -2.86
CA SER A 182 -40.49 1.77 -2.87
C SER A 182 -41.16 1.42 -4.19
N ILE A 183 -40.50 1.64 -5.33
CA ILE A 183 -40.99 1.17 -6.64
C ILE A 183 -41.09 -0.37 -6.68
N LEU A 184 -40.07 -1.08 -6.20
CA LEU A 184 -40.09 -2.54 -6.13
C LEU A 184 -41.20 -3.07 -5.21
N LEU A 185 -41.44 -2.41 -4.07
CA LEU A 185 -42.55 -2.71 -3.15
C LEU A 185 -43.91 -2.48 -3.82
N MET A 186 -44.09 -1.36 -4.52
CA MET A 186 -45.33 -1.08 -5.27
C MET A 186 -45.58 -2.12 -6.37
N ILE A 187 -44.55 -2.53 -7.11
CA ILE A 187 -44.65 -3.59 -8.13
C ILE A 187 -45.03 -4.93 -7.47
N LEU A 188 -44.41 -5.27 -6.34
CA LEU A 188 -44.74 -6.49 -5.58
C LEU A 188 -46.19 -6.49 -5.09
N GLU A 189 -46.68 -5.36 -4.56
CA GLU A 189 -48.08 -5.21 -4.13
C GLU A 189 -49.06 -5.35 -5.31
N GLN A 190 -48.71 -4.80 -6.47
CA GLN A 190 -49.53 -4.95 -7.69
C GLN A 190 -49.58 -6.40 -8.15
N ILE A 191 -48.44 -7.09 -8.19
CA ILE A 191 -48.36 -8.53 -8.54
C ILE A 191 -49.18 -9.35 -7.54
N GLN A 192 -49.10 -9.05 -6.23
CA GLN A 192 -49.90 -9.72 -5.21
C GLN A 192 -51.40 -9.48 -5.39
N LYS A 193 -51.83 -8.25 -5.68
CA LYS A 193 -53.24 -7.94 -5.96
C LYS A 193 -53.75 -8.65 -7.21
N MET A 194 -52.94 -8.71 -8.27
CA MET A 194 -53.25 -9.47 -9.49
C MET A 194 -53.36 -10.98 -9.20
N ASN A 195 -52.45 -11.52 -8.38
CA ASN A 195 -52.48 -12.93 -7.99
C ASN A 195 -53.63 -13.24 -7.01
N MET A 196 -54.05 -12.31 -6.14
CA MET A 196 -55.24 -12.48 -5.30
C MET A 196 -56.52 -12.50 -6.14
N GLN A 197 -56.62 -11.67 -7.18
CA GLN A 197 -57.74 -11.69 -8.12
C GLN A 197 -57.73 -12.96 -8.99
N ALA A 198 -56.55 -13.48 -9.34
CA ALA A 198 -56.43 -14.78 -10.01
C ALA A 198 -56.84 -15.95 -9.10
N ASN A 199 -56.43 -15.93 -7.82
CA ASN A 199 -56.70 -17.00 -6.85
C ASN A 199 -58.14 -17.01 -6.30
N GLU A 200 -58.90 -15.91 -6.34
CA GLU A 200 -60.35 -15.97 -6.09
C GLU A 200 -61.09 -16.78 -7.16
N THR A 201 -60.48 -16.94 -8.34
CA THR A 201 -61.01 -17.74 -9.45
C THR A 201 -60.55 -19.21 -9.38
N GLU A 202 -59.49 -19.51 -8.63
CA GLU A 202 -58.90 -20.85 -8.49
C GLU A 202 -58.77 -21.27 -7.02
N SER A 203 -59.73 -22.07 -6.52
CA SER A 203 -59.53 -23.08 -5.45
C SER A 203 -59.30 -22.53 -4.02
N ARG A 204 -60.24 -22.59 -3.06
CA ARG A 204 -60.84 -23.82 -2.50
C ARG A 204 -59.95 -25.08 -2.61
N GLY A 205 -58.74 -25.03 -2.05
CA GLY A 205 -57.93 -26.24 -1.97
C GLY A 205 -56.57 -26.09 -1.30
N ASN A 206 -56.54 -26.50 -0.03
CA ASN A 206 -55.42 -27.09 0.69
C ASN A 206 -54.34 -26.22 1.35
N GLU A 207 -54.14 -26.60 2.61
CA GLU A 207 -53.33 -26.04 3.67
C GLU A 207 -51.82 -26.31 3.52
N ALA A 208 -51.06 -25.52 4.28
CA ALA A 208 -49.72 -25.82 4.80
C ALA A 208 -48.57 -26.00 3.80
N LYS A 209 -47.92 -24.87 3.42
CA LYS A 209 -46.53 -24.90 2.89
C LYS A 209 -45.58 -24.11 3.80
N LYS A 210 -44.82 -24.87 4.58
CA LYS A 210 -43.54 -24.51 5.18
C LYS A 210 -42.63 -23.97 4.06
N PHE A 211 -41.91 -22.86 4.27
CA PHE A 211 -41.03 -22.23 3.27
C PHE A 211 -40.13 -23.27 2.56
N GLN A 212 -40.47 -23.63 1.33
CA GLN A 212 -39.64 -24.42 0.44
C GLN A 212 -38.91 -23.44 -0.47
N ASN A 213 -37.58 -23.53 -0.56
CA ASN A 213 -36.80 -22.77 -1.53
C ASN A 213 -37.09 -23.32 -2.94
N ASP A 214 -38.12 -22.80 -3.59
CA ASP A 214 -38.66 -23.27 -4.87
C ASP A 214 -37.67 -23.23 -6.04
N LYS A 215 -36.56 -22.48 -5.92
CA LYS A 215 -35.54 -22.39 -6.98
C LYS A 215 -34.88 -23.72 -7.32
N LYS A 216 -34.68 -24.61 -6.33
CA LYS A 216 -34.13 -25.95 -6.62
C LYS A 216 -35.09 -26.75 -7.51
N LYS A 217 -36.40 -26.65 -7.25
CA LYS A 217 -37.45 -27.33 -8.00
C LYS A 217 -37.51 -26.80 -9.43
N GLU A 218 -37.42 -25.49 -9.61
CA GLU A 218 -37.38 -24.82 -10.92
C GLU A 218 -36.24 -25.33 -11.81
N TYR A 219 -35.03 -25.48 -11.27
CA TYR A 219 -33.90 -26.01 -12.06
C TYR A 219 -34.05 -27.49 -12.42
N ILE A 220 -34.68 -28.30 -11.57
CA ILE A 220 -35.00 -29.72 -11.84
C ILE A 220 -36.11 -29.83 -12.89
N GLU A 221 -37.13 -28.97 -12.82
CA GLU A 221 -38.20 -28.90 -13.82
C GLU A 221 -37.64 -28.45 -15.18
N ASN A 222 -36.77 -27.45 -15.20
CA ASN A 222 -36.08 -27.01 -16.42
C ASN A 222 -35.17 -28.11 -17.01
N TRP A 223 -34.51 -28.90 -16.17
CA TRP A 223 -33.66 -30.03 -16.62
C TRP A 223 -34.46 -31.11 -17.35
N ASN A 224 -35.66 -31.40 -16.85
CA ASN A 224 -36.56 -32.40 -17.41
C ASN A 224 -37.56 -31.79 -18.41
N SER A 225 -37.42 -30.51 -18.74
CA SER A 225 -38.31 -29.82 -19.66
C SER A 225 -38.06 -30.24 -21.11
N ARG A 226 -39.14 -30.23 -21.90
CA ARG A 226 -39.08 -30.48 -23.34
C ARG A 226 -38.28 -29.36 -24.02
N LEU A 227 -37.38 -29.72 -24.93
CA LEU A 227 -36.70 -28.72 -25.73
C LEU A 227 -37.70 -27.96 -26.61
N PHE A 228 -37.44 -26.68 -26.84
CA PHE A 228 -38.32 -25.78 -27.60
C PHE A 228 -38.75 -26.34 -28.97
N LEU A 229 -37.88 -27.12 -29.62
CA LEU A 229 -38.15 -27.72 -30.93
C LEU A 229 -39.03 -28.98 -30.88
N HIS A 230 -39.34 -29.49 -29.69
CA HIS A 230 -40.14 -30.70 -29.45
C HIS A 230 -41.42 -30.41 -28.65
N ILE A 231 -41.88 -29.16 -28.61
CA ILE A 231 -43.09 -28.76 -27.88
C ILE A 231 -44.33 -29.49 -28.43
N ASP A 232 -44.43 -29.63 -29.75
CA ASP A 232 -45.60 -30.16 -30.46
C ASP A 232 -45.51 -31.67 -30.79
N ASN A 233 -44.44 -32.36 -30.35
CA ASN A 233 -44.26 -33.79 -30.62
C ASN A 233 -44.61 -34.63 -29.39
N ASP A 234 -45.78 -35.27 -29.40
CA ASP A 234 -46.27 -36.09 -28.28
C ASP A 234 -45.62 -37.48 -28.22
N GLU A 235 -45.02 -37.94 -29.31
CA GLU A 235 -44.27 -39.20 -29.35
C GLU A 235 -42.78 -38.95 -29.06
N ASN A 236 -42.31 -39.41 -27.89
CA ASN A 236 -40.92 -39.35 -27.40
C ASN A 236 -40.31 -37.93 -27.41
N PRO A 237 -40.77 -37.01 -26.54
CA PRO A 237 -40.22 -35.66 -26.46
C PRO A 237 -38.77 -35.70 -25.92
N ILE A 238 -37.85 -35.06 -26.65
CA ILE A 238 -36.45 -34.92 -26.23
C ILE A 238 -36.37 -33.84 -25.14
N THR A 239 -35.89 -34.24 -23.97
CA THR A 239 -35.67 -33.32 -22.84
C THR A 239 -34.28 -32.70 -22.90
N LEU A 240 -34.05 -31.65 -22.12
CA LEU A 240 -32.70 -31.12 -21.96
C LEU A 240 -31.73 -32.19 -21.44
N ALA A 241 -32.17 -33.09 -20.55
CA ALA A 241 -31.36 -34.20 -20.05
C ALA A 241 -30.91 -35.16 -21.18
N ASP A 242 -31.78 -35.42 -22.16
CA ASP A 242 -31.48 -36.34 -23.28
C ASP A 242 -30.47 -35.75 -24.28
N ALA A 243 -30.46 -34.43 -24.45
CA ALA A 243 -29.65 -33.74 -25.45
C ALA A 243 -28.43 -33.01 -24.87
N PHE A 244 -28.23 -33.05 -23.55
CA PHE A 244 -27.17 -32.27 -22.91
C PHE A 244 -25.80 -32.83 -23.24
N ILE A 245 -24.99 -32.02 -23.91
CA ILE A 245 -23.58 -32.27 -24.15
C ILE A 245 -22.79 -31.40 -23.18
N ILE A 246 -21.88 -32.02 -22.43
CA ILE A 246 -20.98 -31.31 -21.51
C ILE A 246 -20.08 -30.38 -22.34
N PRO A 247 -20.11 -29.06 -22.10
CA PRO A 247 -19.28 -28.13 -22.85
C PRO A 247 -17.81 -28.24 -22.44
N ASP A 248 -16.93 -27.91 -23.39
CA ASP A 248 -15.52 -27.71 -23.09
C ASP A 248 -15.34 -26.56 -22.09
N TYR A 249 -14.32 -26.68 -21.24
CA TYR A 249 -14.10 -25.73 -20.15
C TYR A 249 -12.61 -25.50 -19.90
N GLU A 250 -12.29 -24.34 -19.33
CA GLU A 250 -10.93 -23.97 -18.93
C GLU A 250 -10.91 -23.53 -17.45
N ILE A 251 -9.92 -23.98 -16.70
CA ILE A 251 -9.72 -23.56 -15.30
C ILE A 251 -8.76 -22.39 -15.26
N HIS A 252 -9.28 -21.16 -15.10
CA HIS A 252 -8.42 -19.98 -15.00
C HIS A 252 -7.78 -19.78 -13.61
N LYS A 253 -8.48 -20.15 -12.53
CA LYS A 253 -7.97 -20.09 -11.15
C LYS A 253 -8.53 -21.22 -10.31
N SER A 254 -7.65 -21.94 -9.62
CA SER A 254 -8.00 -23.03 -8.71
C SER A 254 -7.47 -22.80 -7.30
N ILE A 255 -8.28 -23.18 -6.31
CA ILE A 255 -7.81 -23.28 -4.93
C ILE A 255 -7.05 -24.60 -4.81
N LYS A 256 -5.72 -24.54 -4.66
CA LYS A 256 -4.84 -25.73 -4.58
C LYS A 256 -5.32 -26.78 -3.57
N ARG A 257 -5.98 -26.34 -2.49
CA ARG A 257 -6.50 -27.21 -1.42
C ARG A 257 -7.66 -28.13 -1.83
N ILE A 258 -8.37 -27.84 -2.93
CA ILE A 258 -9.46 -28.70 -3.43
C ILE A 258 -8.91 -29.86 -4.30
N GLY A 259 -7.66 -29.76 -4.76
CA GLY A 259 -6.99 -30.83 -5.50
C GLY A 259 -7.47 -31.00 -6.94
N PHE A 260 -7.81 -29.90 -7.62
CA PHE A 260 -8.11 -29.91 -9.05
C PHE A 260 -6.84 -30.22 -9.86
N SER A 261 -6.96 -31.09 -10.85
CA SER A 261 -5.97 -31.40 -11.87
C SER A 261 -6.34 -30.72 -13.18
N ILE A 262 -5.35 -30.40 -14.01
CA ILE A 262 -5.55 -29.85 -15.36
C ILE A 262 -6.28 -30.85 -16.26
N ASN A 263 -6.14 -32.15 -15.97
CA ASN A 263 -6.76 -33.24 -16.73
C ASN A 263 -8.07 -33.74 -16.12
N ASP A 264 -8.60 -33.08 -15.07
CA ASP A 264 -9.90 -33.47 -14.55
C ASP A 264 -10.98 -33.25 -15.63
N SER A 265 -12.11 -33.94 -15.55
CA SER A 265 -13.33 -33.56 -16.27
C SER A 265 -14.19 -32.60 -15.43
N LEU A 266 -15.13 -31.90 -16.06
CA LEU A 266 -16.03 -30.98 -15.35
C LEU A 266 -16.80 -31.70 -14.22
N ASP A 267 -17.24 -32.93 -14.46
CA ASP A 267 -17.86 -33.81 -13.47
C ASP A 267 -16.95 -34.08 -12.26
N GLN A 268 -15.67 -34.40 -12.51
CA GLN A 268 -14.69 -34.63 -11.45
C GLN A 268 -14.43 -33.36 -10.63
N ILE A 269 -14.38 -32.19 -11.27
CA ILE A 269 -14.22 -30.91 -10.60
C ILE A 269 -15.41 -30.62 -9.69
N ILE A 270 -16.63 -30.80 -10.19
CA ILE A 270 -17.85 -30.56 -9.42
C ILE A 270 -17.93 -31.51 -8.23
N LYS A 271 -17.61 -32.80 -8.41
CA LYS A 271 -17.55 -33.78 -7.31
C LYS A 271 -16.51 -33.40 -6.25
N LYS A 272 -15.29 -33.02 -6.67
CA LYS A 272 -14.24 -32.56 -5.76
C LYS A 272 -14.67 -31.30 -4.98
N PHE A 273 -15.31 -30.35 -5.66
CA PHE A 273 -15.82 -29.13 -5.04
C PHE A 273 -16.92 -29.42 -4.00
N ILE A 274 -17.88 -30.28 -4.33
CA ILE A 274 -18.96 -30.69 -3.41
C ILE A 274 -18.39 -31.38 -2.16
N ASN A 275 -17.45 -32.31 -2.36
CA ASN A 275 -16.86 -33.09 -1.27
C ASN A 275 -15.97 -32.27 -0.34
N TYR A 276 -15.56 -31.06 -0.74
CA TYR A 276 -14.70 -30.20 0.06
C TYR A 276 -15.38 -29.65 1.32
N LYS A 277 -16.73 -29.64 1.39
CA LYS A 277 -17.57 -29.33 2.58
C LYS A 277 -17.20 -28.06 3.39
N LYS A 278 -16.52 -27.08 2.79
CA LYS A 278 -16.19 -25.78 3.39
C LYS A 278 -16.91 -24.64 2.67
N THR A 279 -16.89 -23.43 3.24
CA THR A 279 -17.45 -22.20 2.64
C THR A 279 -16.59 -21.76 1.44
N THR A 280 -16.72 -22.45 0.32
CA THR A 280 -16.04 -22.15 -0.93
C THR A 280 -17.06 -21.81 -2.02
N THR A 281 -16.71 -20.86 -2.89
CA THR A 281 -17.55 -20.42 -4.00
C THR A 281 -16.95 -20.89 -5.32
N MET A 282 -17.78 -21.49 -6.18
CA MET A 282 -17.43 -21.81 -7.56
C MET A 282 -17.99 -20.73 -8.48
N LEU A 283 -17.15 -20.19 -9.36
CA LEU A 283 -17.54 -19.21 -10.38
C LEU A 283 -17.48 -19.87 -11.75
N ILE A 284 -18.62 -19.90 -12.46
CA ILE A 284 -18.72 -20.38 -13.84
C ILE A 284 -18.95 -19.15 -14.73
N ALA A 285 -18.03 -18.87 -15.63
CA ALA A 285 -18.07 -17.73 -16.54
C ALA A 285 -18.18 -18.19 -17.99
N GLY A 286 -18.84 -17.39 -18.83
CA GLY A 286 -18.99 -17.67 -20.25
C GLY A 286 -19.98 -16.72 -20.93
N VAL A 287 -19.96 -16.69 -22.26
CA VAL A 287 -20.82 -15.81 -23.08
C VAL A 287 -22.32 -16.14 -22.91
N PRO A 288 -23.24 -15.20 -23.20
CA PRO A 288 -24.67 -15.50 -23.26
C PRO A 288 -24.98 -16.68 -24.20
N GLY A 289 -25.90 -17.57 -23.82
CA GLY A 289 -26.28 -18.73 -24.65
C GLY A 289 -25.36 -19.97 -24.54
N ILE A 290 -24.20 -19.89 -23.90
CA ILE A 290 -23.23 -21.01 -23.80
C ILE A 290 -23.68 -22.18 -22.89
N GLY A 291 -24.90 -22.15 -22.34
CA GLY A 291 -25.41 -23.23 -21.48
C GLY A 291 -25.06 -23.13 -19.99
N LYS A 292 -24.69 -21.95 -19.46
CA LYS A 292 -24.42 -21.76 -18.01
C LYS A 292 -25.57 -22.24 -17.11
N SER A 293 -26.81 -21.94 -17.49
CA SER A 293 -28.01 -22.38 -16.76
C SER A 293 -28.19 -23.90 -16.85
N SER A 294 -27.94 -24.51 -18.02
CA SER A 294 -28.01 -25.96 -18.23
C SER A 294 -26.99 -26.72 -17.38
N ILE A 295 -25.76 -26.20 -17.23
CA ILE A 295 -24.76 -26.76 -16.30
C ILE A 295 -25.27 -26.72 -14.86
N THR A 296 -25.93 -25.62 -14.45
CA THR A 296 -26.48 -25.47 -13.10
C THR A 296 -27.60 -26.48 -12.84
N SER A 297 -28.50 -26.67 -13.81
CA SER A 297 -29.53 -27.71 -13.77
C SER A 297 -28.93 -29.12 -13.67
N TRP A 298 -27.94 -29.43 -14.49
CA TRP A 298 -27.23 -30.73 -14.46
C TRP A 298 -26.55 -31.00 -13.11
N ILE A 299 -25.91 -30.00 -12.49
CA ILE A 299 -25.31 -30.11 -11.14
C ILE A 299 -26.35 -30.42 -10.07
N LEU A 300 -27.58 -29.92 -10.21
CA LEU A 300 -28.64 -30.13 -9.25
C LEU A 300 -29.31 -31.50 -9.42
N ASP A 301 -29.46 -31.97 -10.65
CA ASP A 301 -30.02 -33.28 -10.96
C ASP A 301 -29.08 -34.44 -10.59
N SER A 302 -27.77 -34.29 -10.86
CA SER A 302 -26.74 -35.24 -10.44
C SER A 302 -26.56 -35.40 -8.92
N ARG A 303 -27.33 -34.64 -8.12
CA ARG A 303 -27.40 -34.70 -6.66
C ARG A 303 -28.72 -35.30 -6.13
N SER A 304 -29.66 -35.66 -7.01
CA SER A 304 -30.89 -36.40 -6.68
C SER A 304 -30.57 -37.85 -6.36
#